data_AF-A0A8S3EH66-F1
#
_entry.id   AF-A0A8S3EH66-F1
#
_cell.length_a   1.000
_cell.length_b   1.000
_cell.length_c   1.000
_cell.angle_alpha   90.00
_cell.angle_beta   90.00
_cell.angle_gamma   90.00
#
_symmetry.space_group_name_H-M   'P 1'
#
loop_
_entity.id
_entity.type
_entity.pdbx_description
1 polymer ?
#
loop_
_entity_poly.entity_id
_entity_poly.type
_entity_poly.pdbx_seq_one_letter_code
_entity_poly.pdbx_strand_id
1 'polypeptide(L)'
;MVYNYNDFNHIKSKYIDLKERFGGTSKQVESFILSNLGRSNYNGTSVNHETSSCDDCNLQDNLDGSDKTNKSIRPDHLWAYLLDGEHLPSLRKLVEFVFAIPGSNAFCESVFSHMKCLWNNNRTKMKHDLVGAELKIKMNTHLTCTELYDYLLTKPNILNKIRSSDKYSQIAKIPRIYQ
;
A
#
# COMPACT_ATOMS: atom_id res chain seq x y z
N MET A 1 -13.45 -29.34 2.43
CA MET A 1 -12.09 -29.29 3.00
C MET A 1 -11.03 -30.03 2.16
N VAL A 2 -11.36 -31.10 1.44
CA VAL A 2 -10.38 -31.89 0.66
C VAL A 2 -9.76 -31.11 -0.52
N TYR A 3 -10.53 -30.25 -1.21
CA TYR A 3 -10.03 -29.48 -2.36
C TYR A 3 -8.89 -28.52 -2.02
N ASN A 4 -9.00 -27.78 -0.90
CA ASN A 4 -7.96 -26.82 -0.49
C ASN A 4 -6.63 -27.49 -0.11
N TYR A 5 -6.67 -28.74 0.36
CA TYR A 5 -5.45 -29.49 0.70
C TYR A 5 -4.66 -29.87 -0.56
N ASN A 6 -5.35 -30.29 -1.61
CA ASN A 6 -4.74 -30.60 -2.90
C ASN A 6 -4.17 -29.34 -3.55
N ASP A 7 -4.90 -28.23 -3.53
CA ASP A 7 -4.45 -26.93 -4.04
C ASP A 7 -3.17 -26.45 -3.32
N PHE A 8 -3.13 -26.58 -2.00
CA PHE A 8 -1.95 -26.23 -1.21
C PHE A 8 -0.75 -27.13 -1.55
N ASN A 9 -0.96 -28.44 -1.68
CA ASN A 9 0.11 -29.37 -2.02
C ASN A 9 0.66 -29.12 -3.44
N HIS A 10 -0.20 -28.77 -4.38
CA HIS A 10 0.21 -28.37 -5.74
C HIS A 10 1.14 -27.15 -5.70
N ILE A 11 0.75 -26.09 -4.99
CA ILE A 11 1.59 -24.89 -4.81
C ILE A 11 2.89 -25.21 -4.06
N LYS A 12 2.83 -26.08 -3.05
CA LYS A 12 4.01 -26.52 -2.31
C LYS A 12 5.00 -27.26 -3.21
N SER A 13 4.52 -28.16 -4.07
CA SER A 13 5.35 -28.85 -5.06
C SER A 13 6.03 -27.85 -6.00
N LYS A 14 5.25 -26.94 -6.59
CA LYS A 14 5.77 -25.86 -7.45
C LYS A 14 6.87 -25.04 -6.76
N TYR A 15 6.69 -24.70 -5.49
CA TYR A 15 7.70 -23.97 -4.72
C TYR A 15 8.99 -24.78 -4.53
N ILE A 16 8.88 -26.07 -4.20
CA ILE A 16 10.04 -26.96 -4.04
C ILE A 16 10.79 -27.07 -5.38
N ASP A 17 10.09 -27.35 -6.48
CA ASP A 17 10.68 -27.49 -7.81
C ASP A 17 11.45 -26.21 -8.23
N LEU A 18 10.87 -25.04 -7.96
CA LEU A 18 11.51 -23.75 -8.24
C LEU A 18 12.75 -23.54 -7.37
N LYS A 19 12.68 -23.89 -6.09
CA LYS A 19 13.80 -23.74 -5.16
C LYS A 19 14.97 -24.65 -5.55
N GLU A 20 14.69 -25.90 -5.94
CA GLU A 20 15.70 -26.85 -6.41
C GLU A 20 16.32 -26.41 -7.74
N ARG A 21 15.50 -25.96 -8.70
CA ARG A 21 15.96 -25.56 -10.03
C ARG A 21 16.87 -24.33 -10.02
N PHE A 22 16.65 -23.38 -9.11
CA PHE A 22 17.32 -22.08 -9.12
C PHE A 22 18.19 -21.80 -7.89
N GLY A 23 18.29 -22.73 -6.94
CA GLY A 23 18.99 -22.51 -5.67
C GLY A 23 18.34 -21.44 -4.78
N GLY A 24 17.07 -21.10 -5.03
CA GLY A 24 16.32 -20.04 -4.36
C GLY A 24 15.26 -19.41 -5.26
N THR A 25 14.33 -18.65 -4.67
CA THR A 25 13.19 -18.02 -5.38
C THR A 25 13.26 -16.49 -5.40
N SER A 26 14.22 -15.88 -4.70
CA SER A 26 14.26 -14.42 -4.48
C SER A 26 14.36 -13.63 -5.78
N LYS A 27 15.32 -14.00 -6.64
CA LYS A 27 15.56 -13.30 -7.92
C LYS A 27 14.36 -13.38 -8.86
N GLN A 28 13.67 -14.51 -8.89
CA GLN A 28 12.50 -14.75 -9.74
C GLN A 28 11.31 -13.94 -9.25
N VAL A 29 11.07 -13.92 -7.94
CA VAL A 29 10.03 -13.09 -7.33
C VAL A 29 10.33 -11.61 -7.58
N GLU A 30 11.56 -11.15 -7.37
CA GLU A 30 11.94 -9.76 -7.65
C GLU A 30 11.73 -9.39 -9.12
N SER A 31 12.15 -10.25 -10.05
CA SER A 31 11.94 -10.03 -11.49
C SER A 31 10.46 -9.98 -11.86
N PHE A 32 9.65 -10.89 -11.30
CA PHE A 32 8.20 -10.94 -11.48
C PHE A 32 7.52 -9.67 -10.95
N ILE A 33 7.91 -9.22 -9.76
CA ILE A 33 7.39 -7.99 -9.19
C ILE A 33 7.77 -6.83 -10.10
N LEU A 34 9.04 -6.67 -10.48
CA LEU A 34 9.46 -5.60 -11.38
C LEU A 34 8.73 -5.61 -12.73
N SER A 35 8.49 -6.78 -13.33
CA SER A 35 7.74 -6.87 -14.59
C SER A 35 6.26 -6.47 -14.45
N ASN A 36 5.63 -6.80 -13.31
CA ASN A 36 4.22 -6.47 -13.06
C ASN A 36 4.04 -5.06 -12.48
N LEU A 37 5.03 -4.55 -11.74
CA LEU A 37 5.11 -3.17 -11.26
C LEU A 37 5.55 -2.21 -12.37
N GLY A 38 6.22 -2.68 -13.44
CA GLY A 38 6.53 -1.86 -14.63
C GLY A 38 5.29 -1.30 -15.35
N ARG A 39 4.08 -1.67 -14.93
CA ARG A 39 2.81 -1.07 -15.35
C ARG A 39 2.31 0.06 -14.44
N SER A 40 2.97 0.30 -13.31
CA SER A 40 2.70 1.40 -12.38
C SER A 40 4.01 1.80 -11.69
N ASN A 41 4.59 2.94 -12.08
CA ASN A 41 5.83 3.52 -11.53
C ASN A 41 5.85 3.54 -9.98
N TYR A 42 6.22 2.43 -9.35
CA TYR A 42 6.49 2.31 -7.93
C TYR A 42 7.91 1.79 -7.82
N ASN A 43 8.86 2.72 -7.75
CA ASN A 43 10.18 2.36 -7.28
C ASN A 43 10.02 2.01 -5.81
N GLY A 44 10.27 0.74 -5.48
CA GLY A 44 10.46 0.28 -4.11
C GLY A 44 11.71 0.91 -3.54
N THR A 45 11.60 2.17 -3.16
CA THR A 45 12.50 2.78 -2.19
C THR A 45 12.03 2.31 -0.82
N SER A 46 12.99 2.04 0.06
CA SER A 46 12.77 1.95 1.50
C SER A 46 11.75 2.97 1.95
N VAL A 47 11.09 2.67 3.07
CA VAL A 47 10.32 3.63 3.88
C VAL A 47 11.23 4.81 4.19
N ASN A 48 11.35 5.73 3.24
CA ASN A 48 11.91 7.04 3.43
C ASN A 48 10.67 7.84 3.76
N HIS A 49 10.47 7.95 5.06
CA HIS A 49 9.62 8.95 5.67
C HIS A 49 10.09 10.29 5.11
N GLU A 50 9.52 10.74 3.99
CA GLU A 50 9.60 12.15 3.61
C GLU A 50 8.79 12.89 4.67
N THR A 51 9.52 13.32 5.70
CA THR A 51 9.15 14.38 6.63
C THR A 51 8.84 15.63 5.81
N SER A 52 7.60 15.74 5.33
CA SER A 52 7.02 17.06 5.06
C SER A 52 7.03 17.80 6.41
N SER A 53 7.95 18.75 6.54
CA SER A 53 8.07 19.63 7.71
C SER A 53 6.69 20.13 8.16
N CYS A 54 6.29 19.66 9.33
CA CYS A 54 5.73 20.54 10.34
C CYS A 54 6.83 20.60 11.39
N ASP A 55 7.47 21.75 11.55
CA ASP A 55 8.67 21.98 12.37
C ASP A 55 8.52 21.68 13.89
N ASP A 56 7.45 20.99 14.32
CA ASP A 56 7.01 20.88 15.71
C ASP A 56 6.79 19.44 16.23
N CYS A 57 7.22 18.40 15.51
CA CYS A 57 7.19 17.03 16.04
C CYS A 57 8.50 16.28 15.79
N ASN A 58 9.57 16.71 16.48
CA ASN A 58 10.75 15.88 16.70
C ASN A 58 10.41 14.75 17.68
N LEU A 59 10.13 13.55 17.16
CA LEU A 59 10.44 12.32 17.88
C LEU A 59 11.46 11.57 17.04
N GLN A 60 12.69 11.59 17.53
CA GLN A 60 13.87 11.10 16.84
C GLN A 60 14.06 9.63 17.22
N ASP A 61 13.42 8.73 16.48
CA ASP A 61 13.70 7.31 16.60
C ASP A 61 14.92 6.98 15.73
N ASN A 62 16.07 6.97 16.39
CA ASN A 62 17.29 6.38 15.84
C ASN A 62 17.10 4.86 15.74
N LEU A 63 17.01 4.33 14.52
CA LEU A 63 17.26 2.92 14.25
C LEU A 63 18.34 2.78 13.16
N ASP A 64 19.56 2.78 13.67
CA ASP A 64 20.72 1.95 13.36
C ASP A 64 20.95 1.45 11.92
N GLY A 65 22.02 1.99 11.33
CA GLY A 65 23.22 1.22 10.96
C GLY A 65 23.08 -0.20 10.43
N SER A 66 23.38 -0.34 9.13
CA SER A 66 23.97 -1.50 8.44
C SER A 66 23.45 -2.91 8.76
N ASP A 67 22.90 -3.58 7.74
CA ASP A 67 23.46 -4.89 7.38
C ASP A 67 23.17 -5.28 5.92
N LYS A 68 24.22 -5.70 5.19
CA LYS A 68 24.09 -6.34 3.89
C LYS A 68 23.81 -7.83 4.14
N THR A 69 22.59 -8.15 4.54
CA THR A 69 22.15 -9.54 4.77
C THR A 69 20.92 -9.84 3.93
N ASN A 70 20.86 -11.08 3.41
CA ASN A 70 19.80 -11.64 2.56
C ASN A 70 18.44 -10.93 2.71
N LYS A 71 18.05 -10.10 1.74
CA LYS A 71 16.71 -9.49 1.74
C LYS A 71 15.67 -10.62 1.76
N SER A 72 14.98 -10.76 2.89
CA SER A 72 13.89 -11.71 3.03
C SER A 72 12.77 -11.33 2.09
N ILE A 73 12.30 -12.28 1.27
CA ILE A 73 11.21 -12.05 0.33
C ILE A 73 9.94 -11.79 1.15
N ARG A 74 9.24 -10.70 0.82
CA ARG A 74 7.93 -10.42 1.41
C ARG A 74 6.96 -11.57 1.09
N PRO A 75 6.25 -12.14 2.11
CA PRO A 75 5.37 -13.27 1.88
C PRO A 75 4.30 -13.01 0.81
N ASP A 76 3.73 -11.80 0.76
CA ASP A 76 2.71 -11.43 -0.24
C ASP A 76 3.26 -11.46 -1.67
N HIS A 77 4.49 -10.99 -1.89
CA HIS A 77 5.14 -11.07 -3.20
C HIS A 77 5.39 -12.53 -3.64
N LEU A 78 5.82 -13.37 -2.70
CA LEU A 78 6.02 -14.80 -2.95
C LEU A 78 4.70 -15.47 -3.33
N TRP A 79 3.64 -15.23 -2.57
CA TRP A 79 2.32 -15.80 -2.87
C TRP A 79 1.73 -15.29 -4.19
N ALA A 80 1.91 -14.01 -4.50
CA ALA A 80 1.50 -13.45 -5.80
C ALA A 80 2.20 -14.15 -6.96
N TYR A 81 3.52 -14.38 -6.84
CA TYR A 81 4.29 -15.11 -7.84
C TYR A 81 3.88 -16.58 -7.96
N LEU A 82 3.68 -17.28 -6.83
CA LEU A 82 3.29 -18.70 -6.84
C LEU A 82 1.91 -18.94 -7.44
N LEU A 83 0.96 -18.03 -7.17
CA LEU A 83 -0.41 -18.09 -7.70
C LEU A 83 -0.53 -17.53 -9.12
N ASP A 84 0.55 -17.01 -9.70
CA ASP A 84 0.56 -16.56 -11.08
C ASP A 84 0.44 -17.76 -12.04
N GLY A 85 -0.47 -17.63 -13.02
CA GLY A 85 -0.80 -18.68 -13.98
C GLY A 85 -1.59 -19.89 -13.42
N GLU A 86 -1.92 -19.91 -12.12
CA GLU A 86 -2.62 -21.04 -11.48
C GLU A 86 -4.13 -20.79 -11.35
N HIS A 87 -4.94 -21.77 -11.72
CA HIS A 87 -6.40 -21.70 -11.57
C HIS A 87 -6.86 -22.31 -10.24
N LEU A 88 -6.64 -21.58 -9.13
CA LEU A 88 -6.96 -22.01 -7.76
C LEU A 88 -7.85 -20.97 -7.04
N PRO A 89 -9.12 -20.81 -7.45
CA PRO A 89 -9.96 -19.68 -7.02
C PRO A 89 -10.23 -19.67 -5.51
N SER A 90 -10.36 -20.84 -4.88
CA SER A 90 -10.61 -20.96 -3.44
C SER A 90 -9.38 -20.57 -2.62
N LEU A 91 -8.21 -21.09 -3.00
CA LEU A 91 -6.94 -20.78 -2.34
C LEU A 91 -6.55 -19.30 -2.53
N ARG A 92 -6.72 -18.78 -3.75
CA ARG A 92 -6.46 -17.36 -4.05
C ARG A 92 -7.29 -16.43 -3.15
N LYS A 93 -8.60 -16.67 -3.04
CA LYS A 93 -9.48 -15.88 -2.15
C LYS A 93 -9.03 -15.95 -0.69
N LEU A 94 -8.63 -17.13 -0.22
CA LEU A 94 -8.13 -17.30 1.15
C LEU A 94 -6.84 -16.49 1.38
N VAL A 95 -5.89 -16.58 0.46
CA VAL A 95 -4.60 -15.86 0.53
C VAL A 95 -4.82 -14.35 0.46
N GLU A 96 -5.65 -13.88 -0.46
CA GLU A 96 -6.04 -12.46 -0.58
C GLU A 96 -6.69 -11.95 0.72
N PHE A 97 -7.57 -12.74 1.32
CA PHE A 97 -8.22 -12.39 2.60
C PHE A 97 -7.21 -12.30 3.75
N VAL A 98 -6.30 -13.27 3.87
CA VAL A 98 -5.27 -13.28 4.92
C VAL A 98 -4.37 -12.04 4.80
N PHE A 99 -3.96 -11.66 3.58
CA PHE A 99 -3.11 -10.48 3.37
C PHE A 99 -3.87 -9.15 3.43
N ALA A 100 -5.20 -9.16 3.33
CA ALA A 100 -6.02 -7.96 3.55
C ALA A 100 -6.10 -7.56 5.03
N ILE A 101 -5.78 -8.47 5.95
CA ILE A 101 -5.76 -8.20 7.39
C ILE A 101 -4.36 -7.69 7.78
N PRO A 102 -4.22 -6.45 8.26
CA PRO A 102 -2.93 -5.96 8.71
C PRO A 102 -2.47 -6.74 9.94
N GLY A 103 -1.23 -7.24 9.91
CA GLY A 103 -0.65 -7.99 11.02
C GLY A 103 -0.28 -7.14 12.25
N SER A 104 -0.43 -5.82 12.17
CA SER A 104 -0.15 -4.90 13.28
C SER A 104 -0.98 -3.62 13.19
N ASN A 105 -1.09 -2.91 14.31
CA ASN A 105 -1.72 -1.60 14.37
C ASN A 105 -0.82 -0.46 13.87
N ALA A 106 0.44 -0.73 13.49
CA ALA A 106 1.39 0.31 13.08
C ALA A 106 0.88 1.16 11.91
N PHE A 107 0.14 0.55 10.97
CA PHE A 107 -0.50 1.31 9.88
C PHE A 107 -1.56 2.28 10.41
N CYS A 108 -2.43 1.82 11.31
CA CYS A 108 -3.44 2.67 11.94
C CYS A 108 -2.82 3.79 12.78
N GLU A 109 -1.75 3.47 13.54
CA GLU A 109 -0.99 4.46 14.31
C GLU A 109 -0.36 5.53 13.42
N SER A 110 0.19 5.13 12.27
CA SER A 110 0.69 6.07 11.26
C SER A 110 -0.42 7.00 10.75
N VAL A 111 -1.60 6.46 10.44
CA VAL A 111 -2.77 7.25 10.03
C VAL A 111 -3.16 8.26 11.11
N PHE A 112 -3.19 7.85 12.38
CA PHE A 112 -3.51 8.75 13.51
C PHE A 112 -2.43 9.80 13.76
N SER A 113 -1.16 9.45 13.62
CA SER A 113 -0.04 10.40 13.73
C SER A 113 -0.15 11.50 12.66
N HIS A 114 -0.40 11.12 11.41
CA HIS A 114 -0.65 12.05 10.31
C HIS A 114 -1.88 12.92 10.57
N MET A 115 -2.98 12.32 11.03
CA MET A 115 -4.19 13.05 11.36
C MET A 115 -3.96 14.08 12.48
N LYS A 116 -3.23 13.73 13.54
CA LYS A 116 -2.89 14.62 14.64
C LYS A 116 -2.08 15.83 14.17
N CYS A 117 -1.18 15.63 13.22
CA CYS A 117 -0.41 16.70 12.59
C CYS A 117 -1.31 17.68 11.82
N LEU A 118 -2.27 17.17 11.04
CA LEU A 118 -3.24 17.99 10.29
C LEU A 118 -4.26 18.71 11.19
N TRP A 119 -4.56 18.14 12.36
CA TRP A 119 -5.58 18.63 13.29
C TRP A 119 -5.03 19.55 14.41
N ASN A 120 -3.73 19.89 14.41
CA ASN A 120 -3.15 20.69 15.50
C ASN A 120 -3.72 22.13 15.54
N ASN A 121 -3.96 22.64 16.75
CA ASN A 121 -4.63 23.93 17.05
C ASN A 121 -3.97 25.16 16.41
N ASN A 122 -2.72 25.06 15.98
CA ASN A 122 -1.95 26.16 15.36
C ASN A 122 -2.28 26.34 13.87
N ARG A 123 -2.76 25.31 13.18
CA ARG A 123 -3.30 25.42 11.82
C ARG A 123 -4.82 25.43 11.91
N THR A 124 -5.44 26.39 11.22
CA THR A 124 -6.89 26.65 11.15
C THR A 124 -7.67 25.34 11.18
N LYS A 125 -8.67 25.19 12.07
CA LYS A 125 -9.50 23.97 12.21
C LYS A 125 -10.02 23.51 10.86
N MET A 126 -9.29 22.63 10.19
CA MET A 126 -9.69 22.07 8.92
C MET A 126 -10.95 21.24 9.15
N LYS A 127 -11.90 21.32 8.22
CA LYS A 127 -13.10 20.48 8.30
C LYS A 127 -12.67 19.01 8.28
N HIS A 128 -13.34 18.17 9.07
CA HIS A 128 -13.07 16.73 9.14
C HIS A 128 -13.03 16.07 7.75
N ASP A 129 -13.93 16.47 6.84
CA ASP A 129 -13.97 15.95 5.47
C ASP A 129 -12.70 16.29 4.67
N LEU A 130 -12.12 17.46 4.89
CA LEU A 130 -10.90 17.90 4.22
C LEU A 130 -9.69 17.11 4.74
N VAL A 131 -9.59 16.95 6.06
CA VAL A 131 -8.54 16.14 6.70
C VAL A 131 -8.61 14.69 6.22
N GLY A 132 -9.82 14.13 6.14
CA GLY A 132 -10.03 12.78 5.60
C GLY A 132 -9.64 12.66 4.12
N ALA A 133 -9.90 13.67 3.30
CA ALA A 133 -9.50 13.68 1.89
C ALA A 133 -7.98 13.77 1.72
N GLU A 134 -7.33 14.65 2.48
CA GLU A 134 -5.87 14.80 2.48
C GLU A 134 -5.17 13.51 2.94
N LEU A 135 -5.65 12.91 4.03
CA LEU A 135 -5.11 11.66 4.54
C LEU A 135 -5.25 10.52 3.53
N LYS A 136 -6.39 10.45 2.81
CA LYS A 136 -6.55 9.47 1.72
C LYS A 136 -5.51 9.66 0.62
N ILE A 137 -5.24 10.90 0.22
CA ILE A 137 -4.22 11.18 -0.82
C ILE A 137 -2.84 10.81 -0.29
N LYS A 138 -2.46 11.26 0.91
CA LYS A 138 -1.13 11.03 1.49
C LYS A 138 -0.85 9.56 1.78
N MET A 139 -1.85 8.80 2.22
CA MET A 139 -1.68 7.37 2.55
C MET A 139 -1.72 6.45 1.33
N ASN A 140 -2.30 6.88 0.21
CA ASN A 140 -2.47 6.04 -1.00
C ASN A 140 -1.60 6.50 -2.18
N THR A 141 -0.84 7.58 -2.04
CA THR A 141 0.05 8.07 -3.09
C THR A 141 1.43 8.33 -2.50
N HIS A 142 2.46 7.98 -3.27
CA HIS A 142 3.86 8.30 -2.95
C HIS A 142 4.37 9.47 -3.81
N LEU A 143 3.45 10.19 -4.46
CA LEU A 143 3.80 11.32 -5.31
C LEU A 143 4.03 12.54 -4.42
N THR A 144 5.12 13.25 -4.69
CA THR A 144 5.30 14.61 -4.17
C THR A 144 4.21 15.53 -4.71
N CYS A 145 4.02 16.70 -4.09
CA CYS A 145 3.04 17.68 -4.58
C CYS A 145 3.26 18.06 -6.05
N THR A 146 4.52 18.15 -6.48
CA THR A 146 4.89 18.47 -7.86
C THR A 146 4.54 17.32 -8.81
N GLU A 147 4.90 16.09 -8.45
CA GLU A 147 4.58 14.92 -9.29
C GLU A 147 3.07 14.66 -9.35
N LEU A 148 2.35 14.90 -8.25
CA LEU A 148 0.90 14.80 -8.22
C LEU A 148 0.26 15.85 -9.14
N TYR A 149 0.79 17.07 -9.14
CA TYR A 149 0.34 18.13 -10.04
C TYR A 149 0.55 17.74 -11.50
N ASP A 150 1.75 17.30 -11.87
CA ASP A 150 2.07 16.85 -13.23
C ASP A 150 1.21 15.66 -13.64
N TYR A 151 1.02 14.69 -12.74
CA TYR A 151 0.12 13.56 -12.94
C TYR A 151 -1.32 14.00 -13.21
N LEU A 152 -1.84 14.96 -12.44
CA LEU A 152 -3.19 15.48 -12.65
C LEU A 152 -3.33 16.19 -13.99
N LEU A 153 -2.29 16.89 -14.46
CA LEU A 153 -2.27 17.50 -15.80
C LEU A 153 -2.43 16.47 -16.92
N THR A 154 -1.89 15.25 -16.76
CA THR A 154 -2.08 14.18 -17.74
C THR A 154 -3.50 13.59 -17.76
N LYS A 155 -4.36 13.93 -16.79
CA LYS A 155 -5.69 13.32 -16.62
C LYS A 155 -6.82 14.36 -16.74
N PRO A 156 -7.19 14.76 -17.97
CA PRO A 156 -8.21 15.79 -18.21
C PRO A 156 -9.58 15.43 -17.63
N ASN A 157 -9.94 14.14 -17.58
CA ASN A 157 -11.19 13.69 -16.97
C ASN A 157 -11.27 14.00 -15.47
N ILE A 158 -10.16 13.88 -14.75
CA ILE A 158 -10.10 14.19 -13.32
C ILE A 158 -10.15 15.70 -13.12
N LEU A 159 -9.39 16.47 -13.92
CA LEU A 159 -9.41 17.93 -13.87
C LEU A 159 -10.80 18.50 -14.15
N ASN A 160 -11.52 17.95 -15.13
CA ASN A 160 -12.88 18.35 -15.44
C ASN A 160 -13.82 18.11 -14.25
N LYS A 161 -13.69 16.97 -13.56
CA LYS A 161 -14.46 16.69 -12.33
C LYS A 161 -14.09 17.64 -11.19
N ILE A 162 -12.81 17.92 -10.98
CA ILE A 162 -12.34 18.89 -9.97
C ILE A 162 -12.86 20.31 -10.27
N ARG A 163 -12.97 20.69 -11.55
CA ARG A 163 -13.49 22.00 -11.94
C ARG A 163 -15.02 22.07 -11.84
N SER A 164 -15.70 20.94 -12.09
CA SER A 164 -17.16 20.88 -12.07
C SER A 164 -17.75 21.15 -10.69
N SER A 165 -19.00 21.61 -10.66
CA SER A 165 -19.81 21.70 -9.45
C SER A 165 -20.17 20.32 -8.87
N ASP A 166 -20.01 19.24 -9.64
CA ASP A 166 -20.33 17.87 -9.21
C ASP A 166 -19.50 17.41 -8.01
N LYS A 167 -18.35 18.05 -7.77
CA LYS A 167 -17.56 17.78 -6.56
C LYS A 167 -18.31 18.12 -5.26
N TYR A 168 -19.29 19.02 -5.31
CA TYR A 168 -20.08 19.43 -4.15
C TYR A 168 -21.37 18.62 -3.99
N SER A 169 -21.81 17.88 -5.01
CA SER A 169 -22.99 17.01 -4.92
C SER A 169 -22.67 15.66 -4.27
N GLN A 170 -21.40 15.27 -4.26
CA GLN A 170 -20.87 14.09 -3.57
C GLN A 170 -20.60 14.38 -2.08
N ILE A 171 -21.58 14.93 -1.35
CA ILE A 171 -21.49 14.90 0.12
C ILE A 171 -21.61 13.43 0.51
N ALA A 172 -20.51 12.85 0.97
CA ALA A 172 -20.54 11.54 1.61
C ALA A 172 -21.57 11.63 2.74
N LYS A 173 -22.72 10.97 2.57
CA LYS A 173 -23.70 10.81 3.65
C LYS A 173 -23.06 9.89 4.68
N ILE A 174 -22.23 10.45 5.56
CA ILE A 174 -21.77 9.76 6.75
C ILE A 174 -23.03 9.49 7.56
N PRO A 175 -23.43 8.22 7.78
CA PRO A 175 -24.57 7.92 8.63
C PRO A 175 -24.26 8.51 10.00
N ARG A 176 -25.02 9.52 10.43
CA ARG A 176 -24.98 9.94 11.83
C ARG A 176 -25.63 8.82 12.62
N ILE A 177 -24.82 7.96 13.21
CA ILE A 177 -25.28 7.08 14.27
C ILE A 177 -25.49 8.00 15.48
N TYR A 178 -26.74 8.44 15.68
CA TYR A 178 -27.14 9.07 16.92
C TYR A 178 -27.23 7.95 17.99
N GLN A 179 -26.38 8.06 19.01
CA GLN A 179 -26.55 7.41 20.32
C GLN A 179 -26.89 8.49 21.33
#